data_AF-A0A401FST1-F1
#
_entry.id   AF-A0A401FST1-F1
#
_cell.length_a   1.000
_cell.length_b   1.000
_cell.length_c   1.000
_cell.angle_alpha   90.00
_cell.angle_beta   90.00
_cell.angle_gamma   90.00
#
_symmetry.space_group_name_H-M   'P 1'
#
loop_
_entity.id
_entity.type
_entity.pdbx_description
1 polymer ?
#
loop_
_entity_poly.entity_id
_entity_poly.type
_entity_poly.pdbx_seq_one_letter_code
_entity_poly.pdbx_strand_id
1 'polypeptide(L)'
;MSNTRDILEAIAAGKGPESYLISLGCAGWGPGQLEAEIKQNSWLTCPATEEIIFNVPGEKRWEAAVKKIGIDPALLSDTVGHA
;
A
#
# COMPACT_ATOMS: atom_id res chain seq x y z
N MET A 1 2.89 13.01 -4.87
CA MET A 1 3.13 12.15 -6.06
C MET A 1 3.64 13.07 -7.16
N SER A 2 4.87 12.89 -7.63
CA SER A 2 5.40 13.67 -8.76
C SER A 2 5.32 12.81 -10.02
N ASN A 3 4.68 13.35 -11.05
CA ASN A 3 4.56 12.74 -12.37
C ASN A 3 5.40 13.49 -13.42
N THR A 4 6.30 14.37 -12.97
CA THR A 4 7.13 15.18 -13.87
C THR A 4 8.32 14.37 -14.36
N ARG A 5 8.64 14.49 -15.64
CA ARG A 5 9.79 13.81 -16.24
C ARG A 5 11.11 14.23 -15.57
N ASP A 6 11.16 15.48 -15.09
CA ASP A 6 12.30 16.06 -14.35
C ASP A 6 12.70 15.24 -13.11
N ILE A 7 11.74 14.66 -12.37
CA ILE A 7 12.09 13.86 -11.18
C ILE A 7 12.75 12.53 -11.57
N LEU A 8 12.35 11.95 -12.72
CA LEU A 8 12.96 10.73 -13.24
C LEU A 8 14.38 11.01 -13.74
N GLU A 9 14.59 12.14 -14.40
CA GLU A 9 15.92 12.58 -14.85
C GLU A 9 16.84 12.89 -13.66
N ALA A 10 16.31 13.52 -12.60
CA ALA A 10 17.06 13.78 -11.37
C ALA A 10 17.47 12.47 -10.67
N ILE A 11 16.57 11.49 -10.57
CA ILE A 11 16.87 10.15 -10.03
C ILE A 11 17.96 9.47 -10.88
N ALA A 12 17.84 9.48 -12.20
CA ALA A 12 18.82 8.89 -13.10
C ALA A 12 20.21 9.55 -12.99
N ALA A 13 20.25 10.86 -12.70
CA ALA A 13 21.48 11.61 -12.47
C ALA A 13 22.04 11.49 -11.03
N GLY A 14 21.43 10.66 -10.16
CA GLY A 14 21.84 10.52 -8.75
C GLY A 14 21.55 11.75 -7.89
N LYS A 15 20.70 12.67 -8.36
CA LYS A 15 20.26 13.89 -7.65
C LYS A 15 18.81 13.80 -7.17
N GLY A 16 18.24 12.60 -7.19
CA GLY A 16 16.91 12.32 -6.70
C GLY A 16 16.81 12.35 -5.17
N PRO A 17 15.59 12.23 -4.62
CA PRO A 17 15.39 12.09 -3.18
C PRO A 17 16.04 10.80 -2.65
N GLU A 18 16.32 10.78 -1.34
CA GLU A 18 16.96 9.64 -0.66
C GLU A 18 16.11 8.36 -0.76
N SER A 19 14.79 8.49 -0.66
CA SER A 19 13.83 7.39 -0.80
C SER A 19 12.81 7.69 -1.88
N TYR A 20 12.60 6.73 -2.78
CA TYR A 20 11.60 6.83 -3.85
C TYR A 20 11.02 5.46 -4.24
N LEU A 21 9.82 5.51 -4.80
CA LEU A 21 9.15 4.38 -5.45
C LEU A 21 8.71 4.79 -6.84
N ILE A 22 8.99 3.95 -7.82
CA ILE A 22 8.52 4.13 -9.19
C ILE A 22 7.39 3.14 -9.41
N SER A 23 6.18 3.65 -9.67
CA SER A 23 4.99 2.85 -9.98
C SER A 23 4.39 3.32 -11.29
N LEU A 24 3.86 2.37 -12.08
CA LEU A 24 3.16 2.67 -13.32
C LEU A 24 1.66 2.46 -13.11
N GLY A 25 0.87 3.51 -13.36
CA GLY A 25 -0.57 3.51 -13.12
C GLY A 25 -0.96 3.79 -11.66
N CYS A 26 -2.25 3.84 -11.42
CA CYS A 26 -2.84 4.01 -10.09
C CYS A 26 -4.08 3.12 -9.96
N ALA A 27 -4.33 2.64 -8.74
CA ALA A 27 -5.63 2.09 -8.39
C ALA A 27 -6.61 3.26 -8.18
N GLY A 28 -7.82 3.13 -8.71
CA GLY A 28 -8.88 4.11 -8.55
C GLY A 28 -10.18 3.41 -8.19
N TRP A 29 -11.02 4.10 -7.42
CA TRP A 29 -12.32 3.63 -7.00
C TRP A 29 -13.40 4.54 -7.56
N GLY A 30 -14.53 3.96 -7.94
CA GLY A 30 -15.75 4.70 -8.25
C GLY A 30 -16.35 5.35 -7.00
N PRO A 31 -17.31 6.26 -7.16
CA PRO A 31 -17.97 6.93 -6.03
C PRO A 31 -18.57 5.91 -5.03
N GLY A 32 -18.15 5.97 -3.77
CA GLY A 32 -18.64 5.10 -2.69
C GLY A 32 -18.18 3.64 -2.75
N GLN A 33 -17.37 3.26 -3.75
CA GLN A 33 -16.94 1.87 -3.93
C GLN A 33 -15.99 1.44 -2.82
N LEU A 34 -14.99 2.25 -2.48
CA LEU A 34 -14.01 1.93 -1.45
C LEU A 34 -14.68 1.73 -0.08
N GLU A 35 -15.61 2.62 0.28
CA GLU A 35 -16.35 2.54 1.54
C GLU A 35 -17.24 1.30 1.60
N ALA A 36 -17.86 0.90 0.48
CA ALA A 36 -18.64 -0.33 0.40
C ALA A 36 -17.76 -1.57 0.56
N GLU A 37 -16.60 -1.61 -0.09
CA GLU A 37 -15.66 -2.74 -0.02
C GLU A 37 -15.04 -2.87 1.38
N ILE A 38 -14.72 -1.76 2.05
CA ILE A 38 -14.27 -1.78 3.45
C ILE A 38 -15.38 -2.35 4.36
N LYS A 39 -16.64 -1.95 4.18
CA LYS A 39 -17.78 -2.49 4.95
C LYS A 39 -18.02 -3.98 4.72
N GLN A 40 -17.67 -4.49 3.55
CA GLN A 40 -17.76 -5.91 3.20
C GLN A 40 -16.55 -6.73 3.69
N ASN A 41 -15.63 -6.11 4.43
CA ASN A 41 -14.35 -6.71 4.86
C ASN A 41 -13.45 -7.14 3.69
N SER A 42 -13.65 -6.57 2.49
CA SER A 42 -12.80 -6.82 1.32
C SER A 42 -11.45 -6.10 1.42
N TRP A 43 -11.37 -5.02 2.22
CA TRP A 43 -10.13 -4.30 2.50
C TRP A 43 -9.88 -4.14 3.99
N LEU A 44 -8.63 -4.37 4.39
CA LEU A 44 -8.11 -3.96 5.69
C LEU A 44 -7.43 -2.59 5.56
N THR A 45 -7.63 -1.72 6.54
CA THR A 45 -7.02 -0.39 6.57
C THR A 45 -5.98 -0.31 7.69
N CYS A 46 -4.87 0.38 7.43
CA CYS A 46 -3.85 0.67 8.42
C CYS A 46 -3.23 2.05 8.16
N PRO A 47 -2.65 2.70 9.19
CA PRO A 47 -1.90 3.94 9.00
C PRO A 47 -0.70 3.74 8.06
N ALA A 48 -0.60 4.61 7.06
CA ALA A 48 0.58 4.68 6.20
C ALA A 48 1.80 5.14 7.02
N THR A 49 2.93 4.43 6.89
CA THR A 49 4.19 4.81 7.56
C THR A 49 5.36 4.67 6.60
N GLU A 50 6.36 5.53 6.73
CA GLU A 50 7.57 5.50 5.87
C GLU A 50 8.28 4.15 5.93
N GLU A 51 8.27 3.51 7.10
CA GLU A 51 8.79 2.16 7.28
C GLU A 51 8.13 1.16 6.30
N ILE A 52 6.79 1.11 6.26
CA ILE A 52 6.05 0.21 5.38
C ILE A 52 6.25 0.58 3.91
N ILE A 53 6.26 1.88 3.60
CA ILE A 53 6.32 2.37 2.23
C ILE A 53 7.72 2.17 1.63
N PHE A 54 8.77 2.57 2.35
CA PHE A 54 10.13 2.68 1.79
C PHE A 54 11.10 1.63 2.35
N ASN A 55 10.98 1.23 3.62
CA ASN A 55 12.00 0.40 4.27
C ASN A 55 11.69 -1.10 4.20
N VAL A 56 10.42 -1.49 4.11
CA VAL A 56 10.01 -2.89 3.99
C VAL A 56 10.07 -3.34 2.52
N PRO A 57 10.72 -4.50 2.22
CA PRO A 57 10.71 -5.09 0.87
C PRO A 57 9.30 -5.33 0.37
N GLY A 58 9.03 -5.07 -0.92
CA GLY A 58 7.68 -5.13 -1.51
C GLY A 58 6.88 -6.39 -1.15
N GLU A 59 7.51 -7.55 -1.23
CA GLU A 59 6.93 -8.86 -0.91
C GLU A 59 6.49 -8.99 0.56
N LYS A 60 7.12 -8.25 1.47
CA LYS A 60 6.86 -8.28 2.91
C LYS A 60 5.95 -7.15 3.39
N ARG A 61 5.62 -6.17 2.54
CA ARG A 61 4.86 -4.98 2.94
C ARG A 61 3.47 -5.32 3.46
N TRP A 62 2.77 -6.24 2.79
CA TRP A 62 1.45 -6.65 3.20
C TRP A 62 1.48 -7.31 4.58
N GLU A 63 2.38 -8.27 4.80
CA GLU A 63 2.53 -8.95 6.08
C GLU A 63 2.88 -7.97 7.21
N ALA A 64 3.82 -7.05 6.96
CA ALA A 64 4.21 -6.02 7.91
C ALA A 64 3.04 -5.06 8.25
N ALA A 65 2.23 -4.68 7.25
CA ALA A 65 1.08 -3.81 7.44
C ALA A 65 -0.02 -4.47 8.28
N VAL A 66 -0.33 -5.74 8.01
CA VAL A 66 -1.35 -6.52 8.75
C VAL A 66 -0.90 -6.76 10.20
N LYS A 67 0.38 -7.10 10.42
CA LYS A 67 0.95 -7.23 11.76
C LYS A 67 0.89 -5.91 12.55
N LYS A 68 1.06 -4.77 11.89
CA LYS A 68 1.04 -3.45 12.54
C LYS A 68 -0.31 -3.08 13.14
N ILE A 69 -1.40 -3.65 12.62
CA ILE A 69 -2.76 -3.48 13.16
C ILE A 69 -3.15 -4.60 14.14
N GLY A 70 -2.19 -5.45 14.53
CA GLY A 70 -2.41 -6.53 15.50
C GLY A 70 -3.10 -7.77 14.93
N ILE A 71 -3.21 -7.86 13.61
CA ILE A 71 -3.77 -9.03 12.93
C ILE A 71 -2.62 -9.98 12.59
N ASP A 72 -2.79 -11.27 12.91
CA ASP A 72 -1.89 -12.31 12.43
C ASP A 72 -2.37 -12.74 11.03
N PRO A 73 -1.53 -12.59 9.98
CA PRO A 73 -1.84 -13.09 8.65
C PRO A 73 -2.26 -14.56 8.61
N ALA A 74 -1.75 -15.40 9.52
CA ALA A 74 -2.13 -16.81 9.61
C ALA A 74 -3.55 -17.04 10.15
N LEU A 75 -4.15 -16.01 10.79
CA LEU A 75 -5.53 -16.03 11.28
C LEU A 75 -6.53 -15.45 10.28
N LEU A 76 -6.07 -14.87 9.17
CA LEU A 76 -6.93 -14.49 8.05
C LEU A 76 -7.34 -15.76 7.30
N SER A 77 -8.44 -16.36 7.74
CA SER A 77 -9.07 -17.48 7.05
C SER A 77 -9.79 -16.99 5.78
N ASP A 78 -9.73 -17.78 4.70
CA ASP A 78 -10.47 -17.56 3.44
C ASP A 78 -12.00 -17.70 3.60
N THR A 79 -12.46 -18.05 4.81
CA THR A 79 -13.88 -18.16 5.12
C THR A 79 -14.43 -16.82 5.58
N VAL A 80 -15.10 -16.10 4.67
CA VAL A 80 -16.04 -15.04 5.04
C VAL A 80 -17.18 -15.67 5.83
N GLY A 81 -17.11 -15.61 7.16
CA GLY A 81 -18.16 -16.07 8.05
C GLY A 81 -19.34 -15.10 8.05
N HIS A 82 -20.40 -15.44 7.31
CA HIS A 82 -21.72 -14.90 7.58
C HIS A 82 -22.38 -15.72 8.70
N ALA A 83 -22.86 -15.03 9.74
CA ALA A 83 -23.94 -15.50 10.61
C ALA A 83 -25.11 -14.52 10.47
#